data_AF-A0A517XQU2-F1
#
_entry.id   AF-A0A517XQU2-F1
#
_cell.length_a   1.000
_cell.length_b   1.000
_cell.length_c   1.000
_cell.angle_alpha   90.00
_cell.angle_beta   90.00
_cell.angle_gamma   90.00
#
_symmetry.space_group_name_H-M   'P 1'
#
loop_
_entity.id
_entity.type
_entity.pdbx_description
1 polymer ?
#
loop_
_entity_poly.entity_id
_entity_poly.type
_entity_poly.pdbx_seq_one_letter_code
_entity_poly.pdbx_strand_id
1 'polypeptide(L)'
;MGWERRGSRQHFYTARRVGGRVVKEYGPAAVAAVAAQLEAEQRAERAAGRAAVERARAELDALDAAVAPLAEAADIALRAAMLAAGYHNHKGQWRKRRG
;
A
#
# COMPACT_ATOMS: atom_id res chain seq x y z
N MET A 1 -17.37 -17.68 0.93
CA MET A 1 -17.38 -18.89 1.79
C MET A 1 -16.99 -18.46 3.18
N GLY A 2 -17.32 -19.22 4.21
CA GLY A 2 -16.99 -18.85 5.59
C GLY A 2 -17.07 -20.01 6.56
N TRP A 3 -16.59 -19.76 7.76
CA TRP A 3 -16.61 -20.69 8.87
C TRP A 3 -17.72 -20.32 9.84
N GLU A 4 -18.49 -21.32 10.27
CA GLU A 4 -19.50 -21.18 11.33
C GLU A 4 -19.19 -22.18 12.44
N ARG A 5 -19.06 -21.69 13.67
CA ARG A 5 -18.89 -22.55 14.84
C ARG A 5 -20.27 -22.88 15.41
N ARG A 6 -20.65 -24.16 15.37
CA ARG A 6 -21.88 -24.68 16.01
C ARG A 6 -21.51 -25.70 17.07
N GLY A 7 -21.70 -25.35 18.34
CA GLY A 7 -21.24 -26.15 19.47
C GLY A 7 -19.72 -26.35 19.44
N SER A 8 -19.28 -27.62 19.51
CA SER A 8 -17.85 -27.99 19.47
C SER A 8 -17.27 -28.18 18.07
N ARG A 9 -18.08 -28.04 17.01
CA ARG A 9 -17.64 -28.28 15.62
C ARG A 9 -17.59 -26.97 14.81
N GLN A 10 -16.57 -26.86 13.96
CA GLN A 10 -16.52 -25.84 12.91
C GLN A 10 -17.08 -26.41 11.62
N HIS A 11 -17.92 -25.63 10.95
CA HIS A 11 -18.52 -25.98 9.67
C HIS A 11 -18.11 -24.96 8.61
N PHE A 12 -17.55 -25.47 7.52
CA PHE A 12 -17.29 -24.67 6.34
C PHE A 12 -18.59 -24.55 5.53
N TYR A 13 -18.94 -23.34 5.12
CA TYR A 13 -20.11 -23.11 4.28
C TYR A 13 -19.80 -22.23 3.06
N THR A 14 -20.47 -22.54 1.96
CA THR A 14 -20.65 -21.64 0.82
C THR A 14 -22.00 -20.94 0.97
N ALA A 15 -22.07 -19.66 0.62
CA ALA A 15 -23.32 -18.92 0.67
C ALA A 15 -23.69 -18.48 -0.74
N ARG A 16 -24.93 -18.76 -1.16
CA ARG A 16 -25.48 -18.34 -2.45
C ARG A 16 -26.80 -17.61 -2.26
N ARG A 17 -27.09 -16.64 -3.12
CA ARG A 17 -28.40 -15.97 -3.15
C ARG A 17 -29.34 -16.72 -4.08
N VAL A 18 -30.52 -17.10 -3.57
CA VAL A 18 -31.60 -17.73 -4.34
C VAL A 18 -32.88 -16.98 -4.03
N GLY A 19 -33.50 -16.37 -5.05
CA GLY A 19 -34.76 -15.63 -4.89
C GLY A 19 -34.72 -14.55 -3.80
N GLY A 20 -33.61 -13.82 -3.66
CA GLY A 20 -33.44 -12.77 -2.66
C GLY A 20 -33.05 -13.22 -1.24
N ARG A 21 -33.00 -14.54 -0.98
CA ARG A 21 -32.55 -15.09 0.31
C ARG A 21 -31.12 -15.64 0.22
N VAL A 22 -30.32 -15.43 1.26
CA VAL A 22 -28.98 -16.03 1.39
C VAL A 22 -29.14 -17.44 1.96
N VAL A 23 -28.77 -18.45 1.19
CA VAL A 23 -28.78 -19.86 1.59
C VAL A 23 -27.34 -20.29 1.84
N LYS A 24 -27.08 -20.88 3.02
CA LYS A 24 -25.79 -21.46 3.39
C LYS A 24 -25.81 -22.95 3.11
N GLU A 25 -24.83 -23.43 2.37
CA GLU A 25 -24.60 -24.84 2.08
C GLU A 25 -23.33 -25.27 2.79
N TYR A 26 -23.48 -26.22 3.72
CA TYR A 26 -22.36 -26.69 4.54
C TYR A 26 -21.63 -27.80 3.80
N GLY A 27 -20.32 -27.62 3.62
CA GLY A 27 -19.46 -28.61 2.99
C GLY A 27 -19.11 -29.78 3.92
N PRO A 28 -18.65 -30.92 3.36
CA PRO A 28 -18.15 -32.04 4.16
C PRO A 28 -17.00 -31.63 5.08
N ALA A 29 -16.88 -32.28 6.24
CA ALA A 29 -15.79 -32.02 7.19
C ALA A 29 -14.38 -32.19 6.58
N ALA A 30 -14.23 -33.04 5.56
CA ALA A 30 -12.97 -33.21 4.83
C ALA A 30 -12.56 -31.97 4.01
N VAL A 31 -13.53 -31.20 3.51
CA VAL A 31 -13.27 -29.96 2.73
C VAL A 31 -12.84 -28.81 3.65
N ALA A 32 -13.24 -28.88 4.93
CA ALA A 32 -12.90 -27.91 5.94
C ALA A 32 -11.37 -27.76 6.11
N ALA A 33 -10.64 -28.86 6.26
CA ALA A 33 -9.19 -28.84 6.43
C ALA A 33 -8.47 -28.20 5.22
N VAL A 34 -8.90 -28.55 4.00
CA VAL A 34 -8.35 -28.00 2.76
C VAL A 34 -8.65 -26.50 2.62
N ALA A 35 -9.87 -26.06 2.97
CA ALA A 35 -10.24 -24.65 2.96
C ALA A 35 -9.42 -23.84 3.99
N ALA A 36 -9.17 -24.40 5.18
CA ALA A 36 -8.34 -23.75 6.20
C ALA A 36 -6.89 -23.58 5.74
N GLN A 37 -6.34 -24.61 5.08
CA GLN A 37 -5.00 -24.54 4.49
C GLN A 37 -4.93 -23.47 3.41
N LEU A 38 -5.89 -23.44 2.48
CA LEU A 38 -5.93 -22.44 1.41
C LEU A 38 -6.05 -21.02 1.95
N GLU A 39 -6.87 -20.79 2.99
CA GLU A 39 -6.97 -19.49 3.65
C GLU A 39 -5.65 -19.09 4.36
N ALA A 40 -4.94 -20.05 4.95
CA ALA A 40 -3.64 -19.81 5.55
C ALA A 40 -2.59 -19.42 4.50
N GLU A 41 -2.56 -20.13 3.36
CA GLU A 41 -1.70 -19.81 2.22
C GLU A 41 -2.01 -18.42 1.65
N GLN A 42 -3.28 -18.10 1.40
CA GLN A 42 -3.68 -16.76 0.95
C GLN A 42 -3.34 -15.66 1.96
N ARG A 43 -3.39 -15.96 3.26
CA ARG A 43 -2.99 -15.01 4.31
C ARG A 43 -1.48 -14.79 4.30
N ALA A 44 -0.70 -15.87 4.13
CA ALA A 44 0.75 -15.82 4.04
C ALA A 44 1.20 -15.06 2.78
N GLU A 45 0.59 -15.32 1.63
CA GLU A 45 0.87 -14.61 0.37
C GLU A 45 0.60 -13.11 0.50
N ARG A 46 -0.56 -12.73 1.04
CA ARG A 46 -0.87 -11.31 1.30
C ARG A 46 0.10 -10.68 2.29
N ALA A 47 0.55 -11.42 3.31
CA ALA A 47 1.53 -10.90 4.27
C ALA A 47 2.90 -10.71 3.61
N ALA A 48 3.34 -11.65 2.78
CA ALA A 48 4.59 -11.56 2.02
C ALA A 48 4.55 -10.39 1.03
N GLY A 49 3.43 -10.21 0.33
CA GLY A 49 3.22 -9.07 -0.57
C GLY A 49 3.31 -7.72 0.15
N ARG A 50 2.65 -7.59 1.31
CA ARG A 50 2.77 -6.37 2.14
C ARG A 50 4.21 -6.15 2.60
N ALA A 51 4.88 -7.19 3.10
CA ALA A 51 6.27 -7.07 3.56
C ALA A 51 7.25 -6.71 2.42
N ALA A 52 6.99 -7.14 1.19
CA ALA A 52 7.77 -6.72 0.03
C ALA A 52 7.57 -5.23 -0.29
N VAL A 53 6.31 -4.75 -0.29
CA VAL A 53 6.00 -3.33 -0.52
C VAL A 53 6.60 -2.43 0.55
N GLU A 54 6.48 -2.81 1.83
CA GLU A 54 7.03 -2.01 2.94
C GLU A 54 8.56 -1.96 2.88
N ARG A 55 9.24 -3.05 2.50
CA ARG A 55 10.70 -3.03 2.28
C ARG A 55 11.10 -2.11 1.13
N ALA A 56 10.42 -2.21 -0.01
CA ALA A 56 10.70 -1.34 -1.15
C ALA A 56 10.47 0.15 -0.80
N ARG A 57 9.44 0.46 -0.01
CA ARG A 57 9.20 1.83 0.48
C ARG A 57 10.32 2.30 1.39
N ALA A 58 10.73 1.48 2.37
CA ALA A 58 11.82 1.84 3.27
C ALA A 58 13.14 2.08 2.52
N GLU A 59 13.42 1.31 1.46
CA GLU A 59 14.59 1.53 0.59
C GLU A 59 14.50 2.86 -0.16
N LEU A 60 13.33 3.21 -0.71
CA LEU A 60 13.11 4.50 -1.38
C LEU A 60 13.21 5.67 -0.40
N ASP A 61 12.59 5.57 0.77
CA ASP A 61 12.64 6.62 1.80
C ASP A 61 14.09 6.86 2.27
N ALA A 62 14.89 5.79 2.38
CA ALA A 62 16.30 5.91 2.72
C ALA A 62 17.12 6.60 1.61
N LEU A 63 16.83 6.31 0.35
CA LEU A 63 17.46 6.98 -0.79
C LEU A 63 17.07 8.46 -0.85
N ASP A 64 15.78 8.78 -0.68
CA ASP A 64 15.28 10.14 -0.63
C ASP A 64 15.93 10.94 0.50
N ALA A 65 16.02 10.35 1.69
CA ALA A 65 16.71 10.96 2.83
C ALA A 65 18.21 11.19 2.55
N ALA A 66 18.87 10.28 1.84
CA ALA A 66 20.28 10.41 1.49
C ALA A 66 20.54 11.56 0.50
N VAL A 67 19.62 11.82 -0.43
CA VAL A 67 19.76 12.88 -1.44
C VAL A 67 19.17 14.23 -1.02
N ALA A 68 18.28 14.25 -0.01
CA ALA A 68 17.60 15.46 0.44
C ALA A 68 18.55 16.63 0.79
N PRO A 69 19.66 16.43 1.52
CA PRO A 69 20.59 17.53 1.83
C PRO A 69 21.25 18.12 0.59
N LEU A 70 21.56 17.28 -0.40
CA LEU A 70 22.13 17.74 -1.67
C LEU A 70 21.10 18.52 -2.49
N ALA A 71 19.84 18.06 -2.52
CA ALA A 71 18.75 18.77 -3.18
C ALA A 71 18.50 20.15 -2.55
N GLU A 72 18.53 20.23 -1.21
CA GLU A 72 18.41 21.50 -0.49
C GLU A 72 19.57 22.45 -0.81
N ALA A 73 20.82 21.95 -0.78
CA ALA A 73 21.99 22.73 -1.14
C ALA A 73 21.91 23.24 -2.59
N ALA A 74 21.41 22.41 -3.52
CA ALA A 74 21.22 22.79 -4.91
C ALA A 74 20.15 23.89 -5.08
N ASP A 75 19.03 23.81 -4.34
CA ASP A 75 17.98 24.84 -4.37
C ASP A 75 18.50 26.18 -3.83
N ILE A 76 19.28 26.15 -2.74
CA ILE A 76 19.92 27.35 -2.18
C ILE A 76 20.89 27.96 -3.20
N ALA A 77 21.77 27.15 -3.79
CA ALA A 77 22.72 27.61 -4.80
C ALA A 77 22.02 28.20 -6.03
N LEU A 78 20.96 27.55 -6.51
CA LEU A 78 20.14 28.04 -7.62
C LEU A 78 19.50 29.39 -7.29
N ARG A 79 18.88 29.52 -6.11
CA ARG A 79 18.27 30.78 -5.66
C ARG A 79 19.29 31.90 -5.59
N ALA A 80 20.45 31.64 -5.01
CA ALA A 80 21.53 32.62 -4.91
C ALA A 80 22.00 33.08 -6.29
N ALA A 81 22.22 32.14 -7.22
CA ALA A 81 22.62 32.46 -8.59
C ALA A 81 21.55 33.27 -9.35
N MET A 82 20.27 32.89 -9.23
CA MET A 82 19.15 33.61 -9.85
C MET A 82 19.03 35.04 -9.32
N LEU A 83 19.12 35.22 -8.00
CA LEU A 83 19.10 36.55 -7.38
C LEU A 83 20.28 37.41 -7.84
N ALA A 84 21.49 36.84 -7.87
CA ALA A 84 22.69 37.52 -8.35
C ALA A 84 22.58 37.92 -9.83
N ALA A 85 21.90 37.12 -10.65
CA ALA A 85 21.60 37.42 -12.05
C ALA A 85 20.46 38.46 -12.23
N GLY A 86 19.93 39.02 -11.15
CA GLY A 86 18.86 40.02 -11.17
C GLY A 86 17.46 39.44 -11.39
N TYR A 87 17.27 38.14 -11.16
CA TYR A 87 15.95 37.53 -11.18
C TYR A 87 15.27 37.66 -9.80
N HIS A 88 13.96 37.51 -9.78
CA HIS A 88 13.16 37.36 -8.57
C HIS A 88 12.12 36.26 -8.77
N ASN A 89 11.70 35.62 -7.69
CA ASN A 89 10.61 34.65 -7.75
C ASN A 89 9.26 35.39 -7.69
N HIS A 90 8.44 35.21 -8.71
CA HIS A 90 7.07 35.71 -8.78
C HIS A 90 6.12 34.52 -8.94
N LYS A 91 5.42 34.15 -7.85
CA LYS A 91 4.46 33.05 -7.79
C LYS A 91 5.05 31.71 -8.29
N GLY A 92 6.25 31.36 -7.83
CA GLY A 92 6.92 30.12 -8.19
C GLY A 92 7.72 30.18 -9.51
N GLN A 93 7.69 31.31 -10.23
CA GLN A 93 8.43 31.49 -11.48
C GLN A 93 9.53 32.53 -11.33
N TRP A 94 10.73 32.25 -11.85
CA TRP A 94 11.81 33.23 -11.90
C TRP A 94 11.60 34.23 -13.03
N ARG A 95 11.64 35.53 -12.70
CA ARG A 95 11.50 36.63 -13.66
C ARG A 95 12.65 37.62 -13.51
N LYS A 96 13.21 38.05 -14.64
CA LYS A 96 14.26 39.08 -14.63
C LYS A 96 13.66 40.41 -14.18
N ARG A 97 14.29 41.07 -13.22
CA ARG A 97 13.93 42.44 -12.84
C ARG A 97 14.17 43.33 -14.05
N ARG A 98 13.13 44.07 -14.43
CA ARG A 98 13.25 45.20 -15.34
C ARG A 98 13.32 46.41 -14.41
N GLY A 99 14.43 47.14 -14.46
CA GLY A 99 14.61 48.37 -13.69
C GLY A 99 13.49 49.36 -13.99
#